data_AF-A0A2P4QGM9-F1
#
_entry.id   AF-A0A2P4QGM9-F1
#
_cell.length_a   1.000
_cell.length_b   1.000
_cell.length_c   1.000
_cell.angle_alpha   90.00
_cell.angle_beta   90.00
_cell.angle_gamma   90.00
#
_symmetry.space_group_name_H-M   'P 1'
#
loop_
_entity.id
_entity.type
_entity.pdbx_description
1 polymer ?
#
loop_
_entity_poly.entity_id
_entity_poly.type
_entity_poly.pdbx_seq_one_letter_code
_entity_poly.pdbx_strand_id
1 'polypeptide(L)'
;MNIVQEVEVLQQEIANGPPLFPPPNANAVELSEQFRRNDTRANKPINGRTLLYHFIRNQTQQTYSRYAIDKVTGDLWRTTTRNNKFAYSNLSDQINSINRIYTG
;
A
#
# COMPACT_ATOMS: atom_id res chain seq x y z
N MET A 1 -16.77 3.81 16.83
CA MET A 1 -17.29 3.12 15.63
C MET A 1 -17.00 1.64 15.77
N ASN A 2 -17.94 0.75 15.45
CA ASN A 2 -17.63 -0.68 15.45
C ASN A 2 -16.84 -1.06 14.18
N ILE A 3 -16.25 -2.25 14.13
CA ILE A 3 -15.36 -2.63 13.02
C ILE A 3 -16.08 -2.73 11.68
N VAL A 4 -17.37 -3.10 11.66
CA VAL A 4 -18.16 -3.24 10.43
C VAL A 4 -18.41 -1.87 9.82
N GLN A 5 -18.89 -0.92 10.64
CA GLN A 5 -19.09 0.47 10.25
C GLN A 5 -17.79 1.11 9.78
N GLU A 6 -16.69 0.81 10.48
CA GLU A 6 -15.38 1.35 10.12
C GLU A 6 -14.92 0.88 8.73
N VAL A 7 -15.14 -0.40 8.40
CA VAL A 7 -14.86 -0.96 7.07
C VAL A 7 -15.76 -0.32 6.01
N GLU A 8 -17.05 -0.14 6.29
CA GLU A 8 -17.99 0.48 5.35
C GLU A 8 -17.63 1.93 5.02
N VAL A 9 -17.34 2.74 6.04
CA VAL A 9 -16.93 4.14 5.85
C VAL A 9 -15.61 4.21 5.09
N LEU A 10 -14.63 3.36 5.42
CA LEU A 10 -13.37 3.27 4.68
C LEU A 10 -13.59 2.91 3.22
N GLN A 11 -14.47 1.95 2.93
CA GLN A 11 -14.78 1.56 1.54
C GLN A 11 -15.40 2.73 0.76
N GLN A 12 -16.30 3.50 1.38
CA GLN A 12 -16.89 4.67 0.72
C GLN A 12 -15.86 5.77 0.47
N GLU A 13 -15.00 6.04 1.45
CA GLU A 13 -13.95 7.05 1.29
C GLU A 13 -12.98 6.68 0.16
N ILE A 14 -12.59 5.40 0.06
CA ILE A 14 -11.77 4.90 -1.04
C ILE A 14 -12.51 4.99 -2.38
N ALA A 15 -13.80 4.65 -2.42
CA ALA A 15 -14.59 4.70 -3.65
C ALA A 15 -14.76 6.13 -4.19
N ASN A 16 -14.77 7.12 -3.30
CA ASN A 16 -14.87 8.55 -3.64
C ASN A 16 -13.49 9.23 -3.80
N GLY A 17 -12.41 8.54 -3.41
CA GLY A 17 -11.04 9.02 -3.47
C GLY A 17 -10.39 8.82 -4.84
N PRO A 18 -9.11 9.19 -4.97
CA PRO A 18 -8.31 8.89 -6.16
C PRO A 18 -8.26 7.38 -6.45
N PRO A 19 -8.16 6.97 -7.72
CA PRO A 19 -8.09 5.56 -8.08
C PRO A 19 -6.84 4.90 -7.48
N LEU A 20 -7.05 3.75 -6.83
CA LEU A 20 -5.98 2.91 -6.28
C LEU A 20 -5.35 1.97 -7.32
N PHE A 21 -5.95 1.85 -8.50
CA PHE A 21 -5.49 0.93 -9.54
C PHE A 21 -5.46 1.62 -10.92
N PRO A 22 -4.33 1.59 -11.65
CA PRO A 22 -3.00 1.11 -11.23
C PRO A 22 -2.44 1.91 -10.04
N PRO A 23 -1.23 1.61 -9.49
CA PRO A 23 -0.68 2.38 -8.38
C PRO A 23 -0.77 3.90 -8.60
N PRO A 24 -1.30 4.68 -7.63
CA PRO A 24 -1.53 6.11 -7.82
C PRO A 24 -0.22 6.93 -7.91
N ASN A 25 0.87 6.41 -7.35
CA ASN A 25 2.22 6.94 -7.54
C ASN A 25 3.15 5.80 -7.99
N ALA A 26 3.81 5.98 -9.13
CA ALA A 26 4.78 5.04 -9.69
C ALA A 26 6.25 5.47 -9.47
N ASN A 27 6.49 6.59 -8.78
CA ASN A 27 7.84 7.07 -8.48
C ASN A 27 8.48 6.22 -7.38
N ALA A 28 9.21 5.18 -7.81
CA ALA A 28 9.88 4.26 -6.90
C ALA A 28 10.91 4.95 -5.99
N VAL A 29 11.57 6.02 -6.43
CA VAL A 29 12.58 6.75 -5.64
C VAL A 29 11.92 7.45 -4.46
N GLU A 30 10.88 8.25 -4.73
CA GLU A 30 10.14 8.94 -3.67
C GLU A 30 9.53 7.95 -2.66
N LEU A 31 8.93 6.87 -3.16
CA LEU A 31 8.37 5.84 -2.31
C LEU A 31 9.46 5.11 -1.51
N SER A 32 10.63 4.88 -2.09
CA SER A 32 11.73 4.20 -1.39
C SER A 32 12.17 4.95 -0.14
N GLU A 33 12.21 6.28 -0.18
CA GLU A 33 12.50 7.11 0.99
C GLU A 33 11.45 6.93 2.09
N GLN A 34 10.17 6.78 1.74
CA GLN A 34 9.10 6.55 2.72
C GLN A 34 9.19 5.16 3.36
N PHE A 35 9.74 4.18 2.64
CA PHE A 35 9.94 2.83 3.15
C PHE A 35 11.38 2.57 3.64
N ARG A 36 12.25 3.58 3.61
CA ARG A 36 13.64 3.47 4.03
C ARG A 36 13.67 3.18 5.53
N ARG A 37 14.19 2.00 5.89
CA ARG A 37 14.34 1.58 7.29
C ARG A 37 15.75 1.91 7.75
N ASN A 38 15.86 2.62 8.87
CA ASN A 38 17.15 2.91 9.52
C ASN A 38 17.73 1.69 10.27
N ASP A 39 17.03 0.56 10.28
CA ASP A 39 17.34 -0.61 11.10
C ASP A 39 17.91 -1.76 10.25
N THR A 40 19.18 -2.09 10.49
CA THR A 40 19.95 -3.13 9.80
C THR A 40 19.35 -4.54 9.92
N ARG A 41 18.42 -4.77 10.87
CA ARG A 41 17.80 -6.08 11.11
C ARG A 41 16.47 -6.28 10.39
N ALA A 42 15.89 -5.24 9.79
CA ALA A 42 14.55 -5.27 9.21
C ALA A 42 14.52 -5.08 7.69
N ASN A 43 15.41 -5.73 6.93
CA ASN A 43 15.37 -5.75 5.46
C ASN A 43 14.26 -6.66 4.87
N LYS A 44 13.07 -6.70 5.48
CA LYS A 44 11.93 -7.40 4.87
C LYS A 44 11.48 -6.64 3.62
N PRO A 45 11.49 -7.27 2.43
CA PRO A 45 11.06 -6.63 1.20
C PRO A 45 9.58 -6.24 1.29
N ILE A 46 9.26 -5.10 0.67
CA ILE A 46 7.88 -4.64 0.49
C ILE A 46 7.29 -5.47 -0.65
N ASN A 47 6.03 -5.87 -0.53
CA ASN A 47 5.31 -6.50 -1.63
C ASN A 47 4.16 -5.59 -2.11
N GLY A 48 3.60 -5.91 -3.27
CA GLY A 48 2.51 -5.12 -3.86
C GLY A 48 1.31 -4.88 -2.94
N ARG A 49 0.93 -5.86 -2.11
CA ARG A 49 -0.18 -5.70 -1.14
C ARG A 49 0.17 -4.73 -0.03
N THR A 50 1.41 -4.76 0.48
CA THR A 50 1.90 -3.77 1.46
C THR A 50 1.89 -2.37 0.87
N LEU A 51 2.21 -2.22 -0.41
CA LEU A 51 2.17 -0.94 -1.08
C LEU A 51 0.73 -0.43 -1.29
N LEU A 52 -0.21 -1.32 -1.62
CA LEU A 52 -1.64 -0.97 -1.65
C LEU A 52 -2.16 -0.51 -0.27
N TYR A 53 -1.79 -1.22 0.80
CA TYR A 53 -2.10 -0.81 2.18
C TYR A 53 -1.61 0.62 2.47
N HIS A 54 -0.38 0.93 2.05
CA HIS A 54 0.23 2.25 2.24
C HIS A 54 -0.56 3.35 1.52
N PHE A 55 -0.96 3.12 0.26
CA PHE A 55 -1.77 4.09 -0.47
C PHE A 55 -3.14 4.29 0.16
N ILE A 56 -3.81 3.22 0.60
CA ILE A 56 -5.09 3.33 1.32
C ILE A 56 -4.93 4.17 2.57
N ARG A 57 -3.89 3.90 3.38
CA ARG A 57 -3.64 4.64 4.61
C ARG A 57 -3.33 6.12 4.37
N ASN A 58 -2.65 6.44 3.27
CA ASN A 58 -2.24 7.82 2.98
C ASN A 58 -3.33 8.66 2.33
N GLN A 59 -4.30 8.05 1.63
CA GLN A 59 -5.41 8.79 1.03
C GLN A 59 -6.54 9.10 2.03
N THR A 60 -6.65 8.32 3.11
CA THR A 60 -7.73 8.48 4.09
C THR A 60 -7.50 9.69 4.99
N GLN A 61 -8.54 10.50 5.16
CA GLN A 61 -8.56 11.71 5.98
C GLN A 61 -8.68 11.42 7.47
N GLN A 62 -9.33 10.30 7.83
CA GLN A 62 -9.49 9.87 9.22
C GLN A 62 -8.59 8.68 9.58
N THR A 63 -8.34 8.51 10.89
CA THR A 63 -7.57 7.37 11.38
C THR A 63 -8.47 6.15 11.49
N TYR A 64 -8.18 5.13 10.68
CA TYR A 64 -8.82 3.82 10.74
C TYR A 64 -7.99 2.82 11.51
N SER A 65 -8.66 1.85 12.14
CA SER A 65 -8.00 0.71 12.75
C SER A 65 -7.21 -0.09 11.71
N ARG A 66 -6.09 -0.67 12.16
CA ARG A 66 -5.27 -1.54 11.32
C ARG A 66 -6.09 -2.67 10.71
N TYR A 67 -7.02 -3.24 11.46
CA TYR A 67 -7.88 -4.33 10.97
C TYR A 67 -8.76 -3.88 9.81
N ALA A 68 -9.39 -2.71 9.90
CA ALA A 68 -10.25 -2.20 8.84
C ALA A 68 -9.45 -1.99 7.53
N ILE A 69 -8.26 -1.38 7.62
CA ILE A 69 -7.38 -1.19 6.46
C ILE A 69 -6.92 -2.53 5.90
N ASP A 70 -6.50 -3.47 6.75
CA ASP A 70 -6.05 -4.80 6.32
C ASP A 70 -7.16 -5.60 5.60
N LYS A 71 -8.40 -5.48 6.10
CA LYS A 71 -9.60 -6.11 5.52
C LYS A 71 -9.90 -5.54 4.15
N VAL A 72 -10.00 -4.22 4.03
CA VAL A 72 -10.29 -3.55 2.74
C VAL A 72 -9.16 -3.76 1.74
N THR A 73 -7.90 -3.64 2.17
CA THR A 73 -6.73 -3.95 1.33
C THR A 73 -6.78 -5.39 0.83
N GLY A 74 -7.11 -6.34 1.71
CA GLY A 74 -7.21 -7.76 1.37
C GLY A 74 -8.30 -8.03 0.33
N ASP A 75 -9.47 -7.43 0.50
CA ASP A 75 -10.60 -7.62 -0.41
C ASP A 75 -10.31 -6.98 -1.78
N LEU A 76 -9.81 -5.75 -1.83
CA LEU A 76 -9.39 -5.09 -3.07
C LEU A 76 -8.27 -5.86 -3.79
N TRP A 77 -7.27 -6.34 -3.06
CA TRP A 77 -6.19 -7.14 -3.64
C TRP A 77 -6.69 -8.45 -4.23
N ARG A 78 -7.71 -9.09 -3.64
CA ARG A 78 -8.28 -10.33 -4.17
C ARG A 78 -9.03 -10.08 -5.48
N THR A 79 -9.86 -9.04 -5.52
CA THR A 79 -10.78 -8.77 -6.64
C THR A 79 -10.14 -8.01 -7.81
N THR A 80 -9.04 -7.30 -7.60
CA THR A 80 -8.36 -6.56 -8.68
C THR A 80 -7.74 -7.48 -9.74
N THR A 81 -7.48 -6.91 -10.92
CA THR A 81 -6.96 -7.62 -12.09
C THR A 81 -5.53 -8.10 -11.91
N ARG A 82 -5.11 -9.10 -12.71
CA ARG A 82 -3.71 -9.56 -12.75
C ARG A 82 -2.74 -8.45 -13.15
N ASN A 83 -3.13 -7.59 -14.08
CA ASN A 83 -2.29 -6.47 -14.55
C ASN A 83 -2.04 -5.47 -13.43
N ASN A 84 -3.05 -5.16 -12.62
CA ASN A 84 -2.90 -4.30 -11.46
C ASN A 84 -1.95 -4.91 -10.42
N LYS A 85 -2.12 -6.20 -10.12
CA LYS A 85 -1.18 -6.93 -9.24
C LYS A 85 0.25 -6.87 -9.76
N PHE A 86 0.44 -7.04 -11.07
CA PHE A 86 1.75 -6.97 -11.71
C PHE A 86 2.38 -5.57 -11.60
N ALA A 87 1.61 -4.51 -11.85
CA ALA A 87 2.08 -3.13 -11.69
C ALA A 87 2.56 -2.85 -10.26
N TYR A 88 1.78 -3.31 -9.26
CA TYR A 88 2.15 -3.22 -7.85
C TYR A 88 3.40 -4.03 -7.51
N SER A 89 3.54 -5.25 -8.02
CA SER A 89 4.73 -6.08 -7.82
C SER A 89 5.98 -5.41 -8.41
N ASN A 90 5.91 -4.96 -9.66
CA ASN A 90 7.04 -4.29 -10.33
C ASN A 90 7.48 -3.05 -9.55
N LEU A 91 6.53 -2.24 -9.08
CA LEU A 91 6.84 -1.05 -8.30
C LEU A 91 7.49 -1.43 -6.95
N SER A 92 6.97 -2.46 -6.27
CA SER A 92 7.60 -2.95 -5.04
C SER A 92 9.02 -3.49 -5.27
N ASP A 93 9.27 -4.15 -6.40
CA ASP A 93 10.59 -4.65 -6.76
C ASP A 93 11.58 -3.51 -7.03
N GLN A 94 11.15 -2.45 -7.72
CA GLN A 94 11.96 -1.25 -7.92
C GLN A 94 12.32 -0.60 -6.59
N ILE A 95 11.34 -0.40 -5.70
CA ILE A 95 11.57 0.16 -4.35
C ILE A 95 12.56 -0.69 -3.57
N ASN A 96 12.38 -2.02 -3.56
CA ASN A 96 13.29 -2.93 -2.86
C ASN A 96 14.70 -2.90 -3.45
N SER A 97 14.84 -2.79 -4.77
CA SER A 97 16.13 -2.67 -5.45
C SER A 97 16.86 -1.41 -5.02
N ILE A 98 16.16 -0.26 -4.98
CA ILE A 98 16.70 1.01 -4.53
C ILE A 98 17.18 0.90 -3.08
N ASN A 99 16.31 0.40 -2.18
CA ASN A 99 16.65 0.26 -0.76
C ASN A 99 17.87 -0.64 -0.53
N ARG A 100 18.04 -1.71 -1.32
CA ARG A 100 19.23 -2.57 -1.22
C ARG A 100 20.52 -1.83 -1.54
N ILE A 101 20.54 -1.00 -2.59
CA ILE A 101 21.73 -0.22 -2.98
C ILE A 101 22.18 0.70 -1.84
N TYR A 102 21.26 1.34 -1.14
CA TYR A 102 21.57 2.30 -0.07
C TYR A 102 21.82 1.66 1.30
N THR A 103 21.58 0.35 1.48
CA THR A 103 21.85 -0.39 2.73
C THR A 103 23.07 -1.30 2.65
N GLY A 104 23.71 -1.41 1.46
CA GLY A 104 24.88 -2.24 1.20
C GLY A 104 26.20 -1.54 1.50
#